data_AF-A0A2N7U6E2-F1
#
_entry.id   AF-A0A2N7U6E2-F1
#
_cell.length_a   1.000
_cell.length_b   1.000
_cell.length_c   1.000
_cell.angle_alpha   90.00
_cell.angle_beta   90.00
_cell.angle_gamma   90.00
#
_symmetry.space_group_name_H-M   'P 1'
#
loop_
_entity.id
_entity.type
_entity.pdbx_description
1 polymer ?
#
loop_
_entity_poly.entity_id
_entity_poly.type
_entity_poly.pdbx_seq_one_letter_code
_entity_poly.pdbx_strand_id
1 'polypeptide(L)'
;AGEGGYWTPIGNASNRFTGTFDGSGHVIGDLIVHHPDMSYVGLFGATGSASVIRDIGLQGGRVEGDEHVGALVGANGGTIERSYATGGVRGNNWDIGYIGGLVGANSGTITQSYATGNVWGYGNHAGGLVGWNDAGEITQSYATGLVTGHEKNVGGLVGANNGTITQSYATSSVLGNDHVGGLVGRNNGLITQSYATGSVMGLRNVGGLVGGTDASPSSVVDSFWDIERTGQHTSAGGEGRITAELQQMSTFAGWSISRQGGEDSVWRIYDGHTAPLLRAFLGELTLNVADASVTYDGTEQSGDAGWSIDGPYDASRLLGSGVVTGSGRNAGIHTLGMEGLYSHQQGYDLIVNEGTLTIDRAQATVTANSDTVVYDGESHHVTGFIVEGLVDGEDASVLTDITTSGGSGTNAGSYTHVVGGTADNYELIFVDGVLTVTPRSVTVTVDDQQKREGEADPALTWQAGCGSSLSDCGLVAGESLLGEPSREAGEGAGRYIIGQGSLTQEANPNYAIALIEGELTIVAIPPAPTPEPEPEPEPGPGLDPSPEPFSGDMADYPAQVSRAVLQRQSVVEIGDPPPDSHEHSAPANGQVVVDVEDGGIRLPANAVTASAN
;
A
#
# COMPACT_ATOMS: atom_id res chain seq x y z
N ALA A 1 -19.29 -0.24 61.00
CA ALA A 1 -20.41 -1.20 60.96
C ALA A 1 -20.85 -1.50 62.39
N GLY A 2 -22.15 -1.64 62.64
CA GLY A 2 -22.74 -2.13 63.88
C GLY A 2 -23.64 -3.33 63.58
N GLU A 3 -23.86 -4.20 64.55
CA GLU A 3 -24.56 -5.48 64.36
C GLU A 3 -26.00 -5.30 63.84
N GLY A 4 -26.37 -6.04 62.78
CA GLY A 4 -27.77 -6.28 62.38
C GLY A 4 -28.57 -5.10 61.78
N GLY A 5 -27.99 -3.91 61.64
CA GLY A 5 -28.69 -2.75 61.04
C GLY A 5 -28.50 -2.66 59.53
N TYR A 6 -29.60 -2.60 58.77
CA TYR A 6 -29.57 -2.18 57.36
C TYR A 6 -29.06 -0.74 57.24
N TRP A 7 -28.39 -0.42 56.13
CA TRP A 7 -27.91 0.94 55.86
C TRP A 7 -29.06 1.96 55.89
N THR A 8 -28.90 3.07 56.60
CA THR A 8 -29.84 4.20 56.57
C THR A 8 -29.37 5.22 55.54
N PRO A 9 -30.18 5.59 54.52
CA PRO A 9 -29.78 6.52 53.46
C PRO A 9 -29.31 7.88 53.99
N ILE A 10 -28.29 8.47 53.36
CA ILE A 10 -27.80 9.80 53.68
C ILE A 10 -28.75 10.85 53.08
N GLY A 11 -29.37 11.65 53.96
CA GLY A 11 -30.35 12.66 53.58
C GLY A 11 -31.72 12.07 53.22
N ASN A 12 -32.77 12.89 53.33
CA ASN A 12 -34.15 12.50 53.04
C ASN A 12 -34.95 13.68 52.47
N ALA A 13 -36.23 13.47 52.15
CA ALA A 13 -37.10 14.47 51.52
C ALA A 13 -37.13 15.83 52.23
N SER A 14 -37.06 15.86 53.57
CA SER A 14 -37.05 17.09 54.37
C SER A 14 -35.65 17.64 54.63
N ASN A 15 -34.67 16.75 54.86
CA ASN A 15 -33.28 17.08 55.18
C ASN A 15 -32.36 16.51 54.10
N ARG A 16 -32.30 17.21 52.95
CA ARG A 16 -31.53 16.79 51.77
C ARG A 16 -30.02 16.93 51.99
N PHE A 17 -29.24 16.01 51.43
CA PHE A 17 -27.78 16.16 51.36
C PHE A 17 -27.40 17.29 50.39
N THR A 18 -26.55 18.23 50.83
CA THR A 18 -26.15 19.42 50.07
C THR A 18 -24.64 19.61 50.00
N GLY A 19 -23.85 18.64 50.46
CA GLY A 19 -22.39 18.69 50.44
C GLY A 19 -21.78 18.08 49.18
N THR A 20 -20.46 17.97 49.19
CA THR A 20 -19.71 17.20 48.18
C THR A 20 -19.33 15.83 48.75
N PHE A 21 -19.58 14.77 47.99
CA PHE A 21 -19.03 13.44 48.19
C PHE A 21 -18.13 13.10 46.99
N ASP A 22 -16.84 12.96 47.22
CA ASP A 22 -15.83 12.57 46.24
C ASP A 22 -15.34 11.17 46.60
N GLY A 23 -15.59 10.18 45.75
CA GLY A 23 -15.09 8.82 45.92
C GLY A 23 -13.65 8.64 45.47
N SER A 24 -13.08 9.60 44.73
CA SER A 24 -11.71 9.58 44.20
C SER A 24 -11.36 8.26 43.48
N GLY A 25 -12.32 7.73 42.72
CA GLY A 25 -12.20 6.48 41.96
C GLY A 25 -12.39 5.19 42.78
N HIS A 26 -12.69 5.28 44.08
CA HIS A 26 -12.90 4.11 44.93
C HIS A 26 -14.28 3.47 44.71
N VAL A 27 -14.41 2.24 45.22
CA VAL A 27 -15.65 1.47 45.22
C VAL A 27 -16.15 1.17 46.62
N ILE A 28 -17.47 1.17 46.80
CA ILE A 28 -18.16 0.58 47.95
C ILE A 28 -18.69 -0.78 47.48
N GLY A 29 -18.10 -1.85 48.01
CA GLY A 29 -18.52 -3.22 47.75
C GLY A 29 -19.73 -3.64 48.59
N ASP A 30 -20.61 -4.45 48.01
CA ASP A 30 -21.65 -5.24 48.69
C ASP A 30 -22.58 -4.45 49.64
N LEU A 31 -22.92 -3.22 49.26
CA LEU A 31 -23.89 -2.39 49.99
C LEU A 31 -25.29 -3.06 49.97
N ILE A 32 -25.80 -3.41 51.16
CA ILE A 32 -27.16 -3.91 51.33
C ILE A 32 -28.04 -2.84 52.01
N VAL A 33 -29.02 -2.36 51.26
CA VAL A 33 -30.08 -1.45 51.74
C VAL A 33 -31.41 -2.20 51.59
N HIS A 34 -32.16 -2.37 52.66
CA HIS A 34 -33.44 -3.09 52.64
C HIS A 34 -34.44 -2.41 53.58
N HIS A 35 -35.25 -1.52 52.99
CA HIS A 35 -36.34 -0.81 53.65
C HIS A 35 -37.59 -0.86 52.77
N PRO A 36 -38.23 -2.04 52.63
CA PRO A 36 -39.26 -2.29 51.61
C PRO A 36 -40.49 -1.37 51.70
N ASP A 37 -40.71 -0.72 52.85
CA ASP A 37 -41.82 0.19 53.14
C ASP A 37 -41.38 1.67 53.24
N MET A 38 -40.16 2.02 52.79
CA MET A 38 -39.58 3.37 52.89
C MET A 38 -39.34 3.98 51.52
N SER A 39 -39.74 5.25 51.36
CA SER A 39 -39.37 6.06 50.20
C SER A 39 -38.00 6.75 50.36
N TYR A 40 -37.37 7.14 49.25
CA TYR A 40 -36.05 7.83 49.20
C TYR A 40 -34.92 6.93 49.69
N VAL A 41 -34.64 5.86 48.93
CA VAL A 41 -33.74 4.77 49.31
C VAL A 41 -32.57 4.64 48.32
N GLY A 42 -31.36 4.54 48.89
CA GLY A 42 -30.08 4.40 48.19
C GLY A 42 -28.92 4.58 49.17
N LEU A 43 -27.68 4.76 48.68
CA LEU A 43 -26.59 5.29 49.52
C LEU A 43 -26.99 6.66 50.09
N PHE A 44 -27.51 7.54 49.23
CA PHE A 44 -28.18 8.79 49.57
C PHE A 44 -29.69 8.66 49.36
N GLY A 45 -30.50 9.16 50.29
CA GLY A 45 -31.96 9.13 50.13
C GLY A 45 -32.45 10.26 49.23
N ALA A 46 -32.07 11.50 49.55
CA ALA A 46 -32.34 12.65 48.71
C ALA A 46 -31.23 13.71 48.78
N THR A 47 -30.89 14.29 47.63
CA THR A 47 -29.94 15.40 47.53
C THR A 47 -30.64 16.73 47.18
N GLY A 48 -29.96 17.84 47.44
CA GLY A 48 -30.38 19.20 47.10
C GLY A 48 -29.51 19.79 45.98
N SER A 49 -29.93 20.90 45.40
CA SER A 49 -29.30 21.48 44.19
C SER A 49 -27.85 21.91 44.30
N ALA A 50 -27.31 22.05 45.51
CA ALA A 50 -25.90 22.34 45.75
C ALA A 50 -25.02 21.09 45.92
N SER A 51 -25.60 19.88 45.94
CA SER A 51 -24.82 18.66 46.17
C SER A 51 -23.99 18.26 44.96
N VAL A 52 -22.81 17.70 45.21
CA VAL A 52 -22.00 17.02 44.19
C VAL A 52 -21.66 15.62 44.70
N ILE A 53 -21.98 14.58 43.93
CA ILE A 53 -21.54 13.20 44.18
C ILE A 53 -20.71 12.79 42.97
N ARG A 54 -19.44 12.43 43.17
CA ARG A 54 -18.55 12.10 42.06
C ARG A 54 -17.56 10.99 42.33
N ASP A 55 -17.09 10.38 41.25
CA ASP A 55 -15.96 9.47 41.23
C ASP A 55 -16.12 8.26 42.18
N ILE A 56 -17.35 7.72 42.27
CA ILE A 56 -17.72 6.63 43.19
C ILE A 56 -18.44 5.47 42.49
N GLY A 57 -17.96 4.25 42.69
CA GLY A 57 -18.62 3.02 42.25
C GLY A 57 -19.31 2.26 43.37
N LEU A 58 -20.52 1.75 43.12
CA LEU A 58 -21.19 0.76 43.99
C LEU A 58 -21.11 -0.61 43.33
N GLN A 59 -20.23 -1.48 43.85
CA GLN A 59 -19.94 -2.77 43.24
C GLN A 59 -20.67 -3.91 43.97
N GLY A 60 -21.58 -4.58 43.28
CA GLY A 60 -22.42 -5.63 43.88
C GLY A 60 -23.45 -5.06 44.86
N GLY A 61 -23.86 -5.88 45.83
CA GLY A 61 -24.91 -5.51 46.78
C GLY A 61 -26.33 -5.50 46.21
N ARG A 62 -27.27 -4.96 47.00
CA ARG A 62 -28.70 -4.91 46.67
C ARG A 62 -29.40 -3.75 47.41
N VAL A 63 -30.25 -3.02 46.69
CA VAL A 63 -31.09 -1.95 47.24
C VAL A 63 -32.56 -2.31 47.07
N GLU A 64 -33.32 -2.31 48.16
CA GLU A 64 -34.77 -2.54 48.18
C GLU A 64 -35.47 -1.43 48.98
N GLY A 65 -36.44 -0.77 48.34
CA GLY A 65 -37.23 0.34 48.89
C GLY A 65 -38.68 0.30 48.41
N ASP A 66 -39.48 1.30 48.79
CA ASP A 66 -40.85 1.47 48.29
C ASP A 66 -40.87 2.36 47.03
N GLU A 67 -40.67 3.66 47.21
CA GLU A 67 -40.70 4.73 46.18
C GLU A 67 -39.38 5.52 46.17
N HIS A 68 -39.00 6.17 45.05
CA HIS A 68 -37.74 6.90 44.91
C HIS A 68 -36.53 6.03 45.29
N VAL A 69 -36.33 4.95 44.53
CA VAL A 69 -35.30 3.92 44.81
C VAL A 69 -34.22 3.95 43.73
N GLY A 70 -32.98 4.19 44.14
CA GLY A 70 -31.80 4.07 43.27
C GLY A 70 -30.61 3.57 44.08
N ALA A 71 -29.68 2.85 43.45
CA ALA A 71 -28.54 2.30 44.21
C ALA A 71 -27.70 3.42 44.86
N LEU A 72 -27.44 4.50 44.12
CA LEU A 72 -26.66 5.64 44.59
C LEU A 72 -27.55 6.71 45.24
N VAL A 73 -28.63 7.13 44.58
CA VAL A 73 -29.50 8.21 45.08
C VAL A 73 -31.00 7.90 44.88
N GLY A 74 -31.81 8.02 45.93
CA GLY A 74 -33.27 7.91 45.79
C GLY A 74 -33.88 9.05 44.97
N ALA A 75 -33.61 10.31 45.34
CA ALA A 75 -33.99 11.51 44.58
C ALA A 75 -32.82 12.50 44.42
N ASN A 76 -32.33 12.69 43.19
CA ASN A 76 -31.25 13.62 42.88
C ASN A 76 -31.78 15.03 42.55
N GLY A 77 -31.27 16.04 43.26
CA GLY A 77 -31.48 17.45 42.93
C GLY A 77 -30.22 18.18 42.45
N GLY A 78 -29.03 17.59 42.59
CA GLY A 78 -27.73 18.22 42.29
C GLY A 78 -26.94 17.48 41.21
N THR A 79 -25.61 17.48 41.30
CA THR A 79 -24.73 16.85 40.31
C THR A 79 -24.30 15.44 40.74
N ILE A 80 -24.43 14.48 39.82
CA ILE A 80 -23.81 13.16 39.88
C ILE A 80 -22.90 13.02 38.66
N GLU A 81 -21.61 12.75 38.86
CA GLU A 81 -20.67 12.56 37.74
C GLU A 81 -19.69 11.39 37.94
N ARG A 82 -19.25 10.74 36.86
CA ARG A 82 -18.24 9.65 36.89
C ARG A 82 -18.53 8.59 37.96
N SER A 83 -19.80 8.23 38.12
CA SER A 83 -20.29 7.38 39.21
C SER A 83 -21.15 6.24 38.68
N TYR A 84 -21.16 5.10 39.37
CA TYR A 84 -21.85 3.91 38.86
C TYR A 84 -22.39 2.95 39.91
N ALA A 85 -23.27 2.04 39.48
CA ALA A 85 -23.80 0.96 40.31
C ALA A 85 -23.95 -0.36 39.53
N THR A 86 -23.54 -1.47 40.16
CA THR A 86 -23.69 -2.83 39.59
C THR A 86 -24.57 -3.76 40.43
N GLY A 87 -25.02 -3.31 41.61
CA GLY A 87 -25.97 -4.01 42.48
C GLY A 87 -27.41 -3.94 41.98
N GLY A 88 -28.22 -4.95 42.32
CA GLY A 88 -29.62 -4.99 41.91
C GLY A 88 -30.52 -4.04 42.72
N VAL A 89 -31.49 -3.41 42.06
CA VAL A 89 -32.43 -2.45 42.67
C VAL A 89 -33.87 -2.95 42.57
N ARG A 90 -34.63 -2.87 43.66
CA ARG A 90 -36.05 -3.21 43.73
C ARG A 90 -36.88 -2.11 44.38
N GLY A 91 -37.96 -1.69 43.72
CA GLY A 91 -39.00 -0.84 44.31
C GLY A 91 -40.32 -1.57 44.46
N ASN A 92 -40.92 -1.48 45.64
CA ASN A 92 -42.10 -2.25 46.04
C ASN A 92 -43.44 -1.50 45.90
N ASN A 93 -43.43 -0.18 45.64
CA ASN A 93 -44.67 0.57 45.43
C ASN A 93 -45.35 0.15 44.13
N TRP A 94 -46.67 -0.07 44.15
CA TRP A 94 -47.47 -0.49 42.98
C TRP A 94 -48.13 0.67 42.24
N ASP A 95 -48.39 1.81 42.90
CA ASP A 95 -49.13 2.92 42.31
C ASP A 95 -48.17 3.93 41.65
N ILE A 96 -47.27 4.53 42.43
CA ILE A 96 -46.29 5.51 41.96
C ILE A 96 -44.94 5.08 42.51
N GLY A 97 -44.03 4.71 41.62
CA GLY A 97 -42.69 4.30 41.97
C GLY A 97 -41.72 4.78 40.91
N TYR A 98 -40.65 5.46 41.36
CA TYR A 98 -39.51 5.85 40.54
C TYR A 98 -38.32 4.95 40.91
N ILE A 99 -38.05 3.94 40.10
CA ILE A 99 -36.99 2.94 40.34
C ILE A 99 -35.94 3.07 39.23
N GLY A 100 -34.70 3.40 39.59
CA GLY A 100 -33.57 3.41 38.67
C GLY A 100 -32.40 2.56 39.18
N GLY A 101 -31.58 2.01 38.28
CA GLY A 101 -30.37 1.28 38.70
C GLY A 101 -29.36 2.17 39.43
N LEU A 102 -29.26 3.45 39.06
CA LEU A 102 -28.42 4.44 39.74
C LEU A 102 -29.24 5.43 40.59
N VAL A 103 -30.31 5.99 40.00
CA VAL A 103 -31.10 7.09 40.60
C VAL A 103 -32.61 6.83 40.49
N GLY A 104 -33.37 6.95 41.58
CA GLY A 104 -34.83 6.80 41.53
C GLY A 104 -35.50 7.89 40.71
N ALA A 105 -35.41 9.14 41.16
CA ALA A 105 -35.87 10.32 40.42
C ALA A 105 -34.75 11.37 40.26
N ASN A 106 -34.68 12.02 39.10
CA ASN A 106 -33.68 13.04 38.78
C ASN A 106 -34.31 14.39 38.40
N SER A 107 -33.89 15.45 39.09
CA SER A 107 -34.15 16.85 38.74
C SER A 107 -32.85 17.66 38.63
N GLY A 108 -31.69 17.00 38.73
CA GLY A 108 -30.36 17.60 38.60
C GLY A 108 -29.60 17.03 37.40
N THR A 109 -28.27 17.03 37.47
CA THR A 109 -27.39 16.60 36.38
C THR A 109 -26.80 15.21 36.68
N ILE A 110 -26.81 14.32 35.70
CA ILE A 110 -26.13 13.02 35.72
C ILE A 110 -25.22 12.95 34.48
N THR A 111 -23.91 12.86 34.68
CA THR A 111 -22.93 12.89 33.58
C THR A 111 -21.92 11.75 33.70
N GLN A 112 -21.50 11.13 32.59
CA GLN A 112 -20.45 10.10 32.60
C GLN A 112 -20.70 9.00 33.63
N SER A 113 -21.95 8.56 33.77
CA SER A 113 -22.39 7.65 34.84
C SER A 113 -23.11 6.43 34.28
N TYR A 114 -23.10 5.31 34.99
CA TYR A 114 -23.68 4.07 34.45
C TYR A 114 -24.29 3.12 35.47
N ALA A 115 -25.15 2.22 34.99
CA ALA A 115 -25.75 1.16 35.79
C ALA A 115 -25.77 -0.19 35.06
N THR A 116 -25.30 -1.25 35.72
CA THR A 116 -25.30 -2.63 35.16
C THR A 116 -26.09 -3.63 36.00
N GLY A 117 -26.56 -3.22 37.18
CA GLY A 117 -27.41 -4.05 38.04
C GLY A 117 -28.83 -4.18 37.51
N ASN A 118 -29.48 -5.31 37.80
CA ASN A 118 -30.86 -5.56 37.40
C ASN A 118 -31.84 -4.69 38.20
N VAL A 119 -32.87 -4.18 37.53
CA VAL A 119 -33.90 -3.29 38.09
C VAL A 119 -35.26 -4.00 38.08
N TRP A 120 -35.95 -4.00 39.22
CA TRP A 120 -37.30 -4.53 39.37
C TRP A 120 -38.23 -3.50 40.00
N GLY A 121 -39.18 -2.96 39.22
CA GLY A 121 -40.21 -2.04 39.70
C GLY A 121 -41.61 -2.63 39.59
N TYR A 122 -42.39 -2.60 40.68
CA TYR A 122 -43.83 -2.89 40.57
C TYR A 122 -44.61 -1.69 40.01
N GLY A 123 -44.20 -0.47 40.36
CA GLY A 123 -44.89 0.77 40.00
C GLY A 123 -44.55 1.33 38.61
N ASN A 124 -45.00 2.57 38.41
CA ASN A 124 -45.19 3.19 37.10
C ASN A 124 -43.94 3.76 36.38
N HIS A 125 -42.72 3.69 36.94
CA HIS A 125 -41.50 4.17 36.27
C HIS A 125 -40.26 3.34 36.65
N ALA A 126 -39.81 2.49 35.73
CA ALA A 126 -38.62 1.65 35.90
C ALA A 126 -37.60 1.90 34.80
N GLY A 127 -36.37 2.29 35.16
CA GLY A 127 -35.30 2.58 34.21
C GLY A 127 -33.97 1.94 34.60
N GLY A 128 -33.16 1.54 33.60
CA GLY A 128 -31.85 0.93 33.87
C GLY A 128 -30.89 1.87 34.61
N LEU A 129 -30.89 3.16 34.29
CA LEU A 129 -30.13 4.20 35.01
C LEU A 129 -31.03 5.02 35.94
N VAL A 130 -32.14 5.55 35.43
CA VAL A 130 -33.02 6.49 36.14
C VAL A 130 -34.48 6.09 36.05
N GLY A 131 -35.22 6.05 37.16
CA GLY A 131 -36.66 5.76 37.13
C GLY A 131 -37.45 6.87 36.42
N TRP A 132 -37.37 8.10 36.92
CA TRP A 132 -37.99 9.28 36.30
C TRP A 132 -37.00 10.44 36.24
N ASN A 133 -36.71 10.91 35.03
CA ASN A 133 -36.00 12.17 34.79
C ASN A 133 -37.04 13.27 34.61
N ASP A 134 -37.21 14.15 35.59
CA ASP A 134 -38.21 15.22 35.54
C ASP A 134 -37.65 16.47 34.84
N ALA A 135 -37.06 17.42 35.55
CA ALA A 135 -36.39 18.59 34.94
C ALA A 135 -34.88 18.39 34.73
N GLY A 136 -34.37 17.16 34.90
CA GLY A 136 -32.94 16.86 34.96
C GLY A 136 -32.27 16.64 33.59
N GLU A 137 -30.93 16.65 33.62
CA GLU A 137 -30.06 16.34 32.48
C GLU A 137 -29.36 14.99 32.69
N ILE A 138 -29.33 14.16 31.65
CA ILE A 138 -28.57 12.90 31.59
C ILE A 138 -27.68 12.94 30.35
N THR A 139 -26.36 12.99 30.55
CA THR A 139 -25.38 13.18 29.47
C THR A 139 -24.26 12.12 29.55
N GLN A 140 -23.82 11.58 28.40
CA GLN A 140 -22.70 10.61 28.34
C GLN A 140 -22.86 9.42 29.31
N SER A 141 -24.07 8.88 29.43
CA SER A 141 -24.40 7.89 30.45
C SER A 141 -25.07 6.65 29.85
N TYR A 142 -24.94 5.49 30.50
CA TYR A 142 -25.45 4.24 29.93
C TYR A 142 -26.00 3.23 30.93
N ALA A 143 -26.80 2.28 30.44
CA ALA A 143 -27.30 1.16 31.22
C ALA A 143 -27.26 -0.18 30.44
N THR A 144 -27.02 -1.27 31.16
CA THR A 144 -26.91 -2.63 30.58
C THR A 144 -27.64 -3.72 31.35
N GLY A 145 -28.13 -3.46 32.57
CA GLY A 145 -28.82 -4.45 33.41
C GLY A 145 -30.22 -4.78 32.90
N LEU A 146 -30.77 -5.94 33.28
CA LEU A 146 -32.16 -6.28 32.97
C LEU A 146 -33.11 -5.31 33.69
N VAL A 147 -34.06 -4.71 32.96
CA VAL A 147 -35.10 -3.84 33.52
C VAL A 147 -36.45 -4.53 33.42
N THR A 148 -37.08 -4.81 34.57
CA THR A 148 -38.43 -5.37 34.67
C THR A 148 -39.36 -4.36 35.35
N GLY A 149 -40.43 -3.97 34.67
CA GLY A 149 -41.51 -3.13 35.22
C GLY A 149 -42.89 -3.76 35.02
N HIS A 150 -43.78 -3.69 36.02
CA HIS A 150 -45.09 -4.35 35.94
C HIS A 150 -46.24 -3.46 35.44
N GLU A 151 -46.17 -2.15 35.70
CA GLU A 151 -47.17 -1.15 35.30
C GLU A 151 -46.79 -0.48 33.95
N LYS A 152 -46.38 0.79 33.97
CA LYS A 152 -46.08 1.61 32.79
C LYS A 152 -44.61 2.07 32.77
N ASN A 153 -44.22 2.71 31.67
CA ASN A 153 -43.02 3.51 31.50
C ASN A 153 -41.74 2.76 31.92
N VAL A 154 -41.43 1.71 31.16
CA VAL A 154 -40.26 0.86 31.38
C VAL A 154 -39.22 1.13 30.29
N GLY A 155 -38.04 1.60 30.67
CA GLY A 155 -36.99 2.02 29.73
C GLY A 155 -35.63 1.40 30.01
N GLY A 156 -34.89 1.05 28.96
CA GLY A 156 -33.55 0.49 29.13
C GLY A 156 -32.55 1.44 29.81
N LEU A 157 -32.70 2.76 29.62
CA LEU A 157 -31.98 3.81 30.34
C LEU A 157 -32.88 4.54 31.34
N VAL A 158 -34.04 5.04 30.89
CA VAL A 158 -34.93 5.90 31.71
C VAL A 158 -36.39 5.44 31.63
N GLY A 159 -37.06 5.26 32.76
CA GLY A 159 -38.48 4.87 32.77
C GLY A 159 -39.38 5.93 32.12
N ALA A 160 -39.36 7.16 32.65
CA ALA A 160 -39.98 8.33 32.01
C ALA A 160 -39.04 9.54 31.97
N ASN A 161 -39.10 10.31 30.88
CA ASN A 161 -38.28 11.50 30.67
C ASN A 161 -39.13 12.75 30.36
N ASN A 162 -39.05 13.78 31.20
CA ASN A 162 -39.51 15.14 30.93
C ASN A 162 -38.34 16.11 30.63
N GLY A 163 -37.09 15.70 30.93
CA GLY A 163 -35.89 16.52 30.86
C GLY A 163 -35.05 16.27 29.60
N THR A 164 -33.73 16.39 29.70
CA THR A 164 -32.79 16.15 28.58
C THR A 164 -32.02 14.84 28.73
N ILE A 165 -31.92 14.09 27.64
CA ILE A 165 -31.04 12.93 27.49
C ILE A 165 -30.17 13.16 26.26
N THR A 166 -28.85 13.17 26.44
CA THR A 166 -27.89 13.50 25.39
C THR A 166 -26.74 12.50 25.40
N GLN A 167 -26.28 12.08 24.22
CA GLN A 167 -25.08 11.25 24.08
C GLN A 167 -25.11 10.00 24.99
N SER A 168 -26.24 9.32 25.09
CA SER A 168 -26.47 8.27 26.11
C SER A 168 -27.08 7.01 25.48
N TYR A 169 -26.89 5.84 26.07
CA TYR A 169 -27.35 4.61 25.44
C TYR A 169 -27.79 3.49 26.39
N ALA A 170 -28.53 2.52 25.88
CA ALA A 170 -28.90 1.32 26.62
C ALA A 170 -28.69 0.03 25.81
N THR A 171 -28.06 -0.96 26.43
CA THR A 171 -28.07 -2.37 25.95
C THR A 171 -28.92 -3.27 26.85
N SER A 172 -29.58 -2.70 27.85
CA SER A 172 -30.49 -3.36 28.78
C SER A 172 -31.58 -4.16 28.06
N SER A 173 -31.76 -5.43 28.41
CA SER A 173 -33.03 -6.12 28.10
C SER A 173 -34.15 -5.47 28.92
N VAL A 174 -35.30 -5.19 28.27
CA VAL A 174 -36.43 -4.48 28.87
C VAL A 174 -37.68 -5.35 28.81
N LEU A 175 -38.30 -5.58 29.96
CA LEU A 175 -39.57 -6.28 30.11
C LEU A 175 -40.59 -5.37 30.80
N GLY A 176 -41.68 -5.04 30.10
CA GLY A 176 -42.75 -4.19 30.63
C GLY A 176 -44.16 -4.61 30.21
N ASN A 177 -45.17 -3.87 30.67
CA ASN A 177 -46.55 -4.03 30.19
C ASN A 177 -46.92 -2.93 29.20
N ASP A 178 -46.68 -1.66 29.55
CA ASP A 178 -47.12 -0.49 28.79
C ASP A 178 -46.05 0.60 28.72
N HIS A 179 -45.90 1.27 27.57
CA HIS A 179 -44.86 2.27 27.34
C HIS A 179 -43.46 1.69 27.61
N VAL A 180 -43.08 0.71 26.80
CA VAL A 180 -41.84 -0.07 26.95
C VAL A 180 -40.88 0.31 25.83
N GLY A 181 -39.73 0.88 26.18
CA GLY A 181 -38.76 1.41 25.21
C GLY A 181 -37.33 0.95 25.46
N GLY A 182 -36.57 0.70 24.39
CA GLY A 182 -35.17 0.29 24.51
C GLY A 182 -34.27 1.32 25.20
N LEU A 183 -34.53 2.62 25.03
CA LEU A 183 -33.88 3.70 25.78
C LEU A 183 -34.83 4.30 26.83
N VAL A 184 -36.03 4.72 26.41
CA VAL A 184 -36.98 5.44 27.28
C VAL A 184 -38.38 4.85 27.20
N GLY A 185 -38.99 4.53 28.34
CA GLY A 185 -40.36 4.01 28.36
C GLY A 185 -41.37 5.04 27.83
N ARG A 186 -41.41 6.21 28.48
CA ARG A 186 -42.24 7.36 28.06
C ARG A 186 -41.42 8.64 27.95
N ASN A 187 -41.46 9.30 26.79
CA ASN A 187 -40.78 10.57 26.56
C ASN A 187 -41.75 11.76 26.46
N ASN A 188 -41.42 12.85 27.15
CA ASN A 188 -41.98 14.19 26.96
C ASN A 188 -40.88 15.26 26.80
N GLY A 189 -39.62 14.90 27.11
CA GLY A 189 -38.44 15.77 27.05
C GLY A 189 -37.62 15.59 25.78
N LEU A 190 -36.41 16.15 25.75
CA LEU A 190 -35.52 16.07 24.58
C LEU A 190 -34.59 14.85 24.68
N ILE A 191 -34.47 14.08 23.60
CA ILE A 191 -33.49 13.00 23.43
C ILE A 191 -32.62 13.33 22.20
N THR A 192 -31.30 13.40 22.37
CA THR A 192 -30.34 13.66 21.28
C THR A 192 -29.16 12.69 21.28
N GLN A 193 -28.65 12.35 20.08
CA GLN A 193 -27.43 11.55 19.90
C GLN A 193 -27.38 10.29 20.78
N SER A 194 -28.50 9.58 20.91
CA SER A 194 -28.67 8.49 21.89
C SER A 194 -29.16 7.22 21.21
N TYR A 195 -28.87 6.03 21.76
CA TYR A 195 -29.24 4.79 21.08
C TYR A 195 -29.63 3.60 21.99
N ALA A 196 -30.34 2.62 21.43
CA ALA A 196 -30.69 1.38 22.13
C ALA A 196 -30.41 0.11 21.30
N THR A 197 -29.84 -0.92 21.94
CA THR A 197 -29.55 -2.23 21.32
C THR A 197 -30.01 -3.44 22.15
N GLY A 198 -30.69 -3.24 23.28
CA GLY A 198 -31.19 -4.32 24.12
C GLY A 198 -32.58 -4.81 23.69
N SER A 199 -32.89 -6.09 23.95
CA SER A 199 -34.18 -6.70 23.59
C SER A 199 -35.36 -6.03 24.32
N VAL A 200 -36.41 -5.65 23.61
CA VAL A 200 -37.58 -4.96 24.18
C VAL A 200 -38.82 -5.84 24.09
N MET A 201 -39.44 -6.19 25.21
CA MET A 201 -40.65 -7.01 25.28
C MET A 201 -41.72 -6.32 26.13
N GLY A 202 -42.91 -6.14 25.55
CA GLY A 202 -44.07 -5.61 26.27
C GLY A 202 -45.39 -5.90 25.59
N LEU A 203 -46.50 -5.47 26.21
CA LEU A 203 -47.86 -5.80 25.76
C LEU A 203 -48.54 -4.64 25.01
N ARG A 204 -48.21 -3.39 25.35
CA ARG A 204 -48.84 -2.18 24.81
C ARG A 204 -47.79 -1.07 24.67
N ASN A 205 -47.88 -0.26 23.61
CA ASN A 205 -46.97 0.86 23.34
C ASN A 205 -45.49 0.46 23.52
N VAL A 206 -45.02 -0.45 22.66
CA VAL A 206 -43.66 -0.97 22.66
C VAL A 206 -42.89 -0.33 21.50
N GLY A 207 -41.67 0.14 21.77
CA GLY A 207 -40.85 0.80 20.77
C GLY A 207 -39.37 0.49 20.92
N GLY A 208 -38.66 0.42 19.80
CA GLY A 208 -37.23 0.09 19.79
C GLY A 208 -36.36 1.11 20.55
N LEU A 209 -36.68 2.40 20.45
CA LEU A 209 -36.03 3.46 21.24
C LEU A 209 -36.94 3.99 22.35
N VAL A 210 -38.16 4.40 21.99
CA VAL A 210 -39.14 5.05 22.87
C VAL A 210 -40.47 4.32 22.81
N GLY A 211 -41.01 3.91 23.95
CA GLY A 211 -42.28 3.17 24.04
C GLY A 211 -43.51 4.02 23.73
N GLY A 212 -43.56 5.26 24.25
CA GLY A 212 -44.61 6.24 23.94
C GLY A 212 -44.19 7.68 24.20
N THR A 213 -44.91 8.63 23.60
CA THR A 213 -44.69 10.07 23.78
C THR A 213 -46.01 10.84 23.81
N ASP A 214 -46.15 11.78 24.75
CA ASP A 214 -47.20 12.81 24.69
C ASP A 214 -46.63 14.13 24.09
N ALA A 215 -45.30 14.23 23.93
CA ALA A 215 -44.64 15.32 23.22
C ALA A 215 -44.56 15.05 21.70
N SER A 216 -44.26 16.11 20.94
CA SER A 216 -44.01 16.02 19.49
C SER A 216 -42.95 14.95 19.16
N PRO A 217 -43.09 14.17 18.07
CA PRO A 217 -42.05 13.25 17.60
C PRO A 217 -40.69 13.91 17.38
N SER A 218 -40.67 15.21 17.07
CA SER A 218 -39.46 16.05 16.94
C SER A 218 -38.68 16.26 18.25
N SER A 219 -39.14 15.67 19.37
CA SER A 219 -38.43 15.65 20.65
C SER A 219 -37.32 14.59 20.72
N VAL A 220 -37.22 13.72 19.70
CA VAL A 220 -36.15 12.73 19.56
C VAL A 220 -35.39 13.01 18.27
N VAL A 221 -34.10 13.33 18.38
CA VAL A 221 -33.25 13.85 17.30
C VAL A 221 -31.96 13.03 17.21
N ASP A 222 -31.51 12.71 16.00
CA ASP A 222 -30.26 11.98 15.71
C ASP A 222 -30.03 10.76 16.61
N SER A 223 -31.08 10.00 16.89
CA SER A 223 -31.09 8.93 17.91
C SER A 223 -31.70 7.64 17.35
N PHE A 224 -31.08 6.50 17.66
CA PHE A 224 -31.24 5.27 16.86
C PHE A 224 -31.56 4.02 17.68
N TRP A 225 -32.22 3.03 17.10
CA TRP A 225 -32.31 1.70 17.71
C TRP A 225 -31.98 0.57 16.75
N ASP A 226 -31.48 -0.53 17.32
CA ASP A 226 -31.19 -1.77 16.62
C ASP A 226 -32.47 -2.58 16.41
N ILE A 227 -33.01 -2.57 15.20
CA ILE A 227 -34.26 -3.28 14.86
C ILE A 227 -34.15 -4.77 15.19
N GLU A 228 -32.98 -5.37 14.90
CA GLU A 228 -32.75 -6.81 15.00
C GLU A 228 -32.57 -7.25 16.46
N ARG A 229 -31.81 -6.49 17.26
CA ARG A 229 -31.61 -6.82 18.68
C ARG A 229 -32.75 -6.39 19.58
N THR A 230 -33.42 -5.27 19.31
CA THR A 230 -34.61 -4.87 20.08
C THR A 230 -35.81 -5.76 19.79
N GLY A 231 -35.87 -6.35 18.59
CA GLY A 231 -37.03 -7.05 18.06
C GLY A 231 -38.17 -6.11 17.63
N GLN A 232 -37.92 -4.80 17.52
CA GLN A 232 -38.95 -3.78 17.29
C GLN A 232 -38.72 -3.06 15.96
N HIS A 233 -39.69 -3.14 15.05
CA HIS A 233 -39.68 -2.42 13.76
C HIS A 233 -40.16 -0.97 13.87
N THR A 234 -40.72 -0.56 15.01
CA THR A 234 -41.30 0.77 15.24
C THR A 234 -40.84 1.35 16.58
N SER A 235 -40.99 2.67 16.73
CA SER A 235 -40.70 3.41 17.95
C SER A 235 -41.55 4.69 17.95
N ALA A 236 -41.84 5.25 19.13
CA ALA A 236 -42.53 6.53 19.25
C ALA A 236 -41.67 7.75 18.83
N GLY A 237 -40.36 7.55 18.65
CA GLY A 237 -39.41 8.52 18.13
C GLY A 237 -38.02 7.91 17.85
N GLY A 238 -37.16 8.67 17.18
CA GLY A 238 -35.86 8.22 16.67
C GLY A 238 -35.97 7.43 15.37
N GLU A 239 -34.87 6.80 14.95
CA GLU A 239 -34.82 6.01 13.71
C GLU A 239 -34.28 4.58 13.91
N GLY A 240 -34.94 3.61 13.26
CA GLY A 240 -34.50 2.23 13.27
C GLY A 240 -33.34 2.01 12.29
N ARG A 241 -32.40 1.14 12.68
CA ARG A 241 -31.28 0.67 11.87
C ARG A 241 -31.04 -0.81 12.15
N ILE A 242 -30.46 -1.54 11.20
CA ILE A 242 -30.01 -2.92 11.45
C ILE A 242 -28.68 -2.92 12.23
N THR A 243 -28.30 -4.06 12.81
CA THR A 243 -27.05 -4.23 13.59
C THR A 243 -25.84 -3.75 12.78
N ALA A 244 -25.75 -4.14 11.51
CA ALA A 244 -24.62 -3.80 10.65
C ALA A 244 -24.52 -2.29 10.38
N GLU A 245 -25.64 -1.57 10.24
CA GLU A 245 -25.64 -0.11 10.05
C GLU A 245 -25.20 0.62 11.32
N LEU A 246 -25.62 0.16 12.50
CA LEU A 246 -25.18 0.72 13.78
C LEU A 246 -23.71 0.44 14.10
N GLN A 247 -23.07 -0.47 13.36
CA GLN A 247 -21.62 -0.70 13.43
C GLN A 247 -20.84 0.12 12.39
N GLN A 248 -21.46 1.10 11.71
CA GLN A 248 -20.80 1.96 10.73
C GLN A 248 -20.87 3.44 11.15
N MET A 249 -19.72 4.10 11.21
CA MET A 249 -19.58 5.52 11.58
C MET A 249 -20.46 6.44 10.71
N SER A 250 -20.66 6.09 9.43
CA SER A 250 -21.48 6.83 8.47
C SER A 250 -22.95 6.97 8.90
N THR A 251 -23.47 6.03 9.70
CA THR A 251 -24.82 6.08 10.26
C THR A 251 -24.99 7.21 11.28
N PHE A 252 -23.91 7.62 11.95
CA PHE A 252 -23.88 8.61 13.03
C PHE A 252 -23.38 9.98 12.55
N ALA A 253 -23.76 10.37 11.33
CA ALA A 253 -23.40 11.67 10.77
C ALA A 253 -23.82 12.82 11.71
N GLY A 254 -22.89 13.73 12.02
CA GLY A 254 -23.11 14.84 12.96
C GLY A 254 -22.84 14.52 14.43
N TRP A 255 -22.56 13.26 14.80
CA TRP A 255 -22.08 12.92 16.13
C TRP A 255 -20.59 13.28 16.30
N SER A 256 -20.17 13.59 17.53
CA SER A 256 -18.75 13.70 17.87
C SER A 256 -18.18 12.29 18.05
N ILE A 257 -17.72 11.69 16.96
CA ILE A 257 -17.33 10.28 16.87
C ILE A 257 -16.01 10.13 16.09
N SER A 258 -15.19 9.14 16.45
CA SER A 258 -13.92 8.85 15.76
C SER A 258 -13.59 7.36 15.67
N ARG A 259 -12.78 7.03 14.66
CA ARG A 259 -12.14 5.73 14.42
C ARG A 259 -10.72 5.63 14.99
N GLN A 260 -10.16 6.73 15.50
CA GLN A 260 -8.83 6.76 16.09
C GLN A 260 -8.91 7.00 17.60
N GLY A 261 -7.93 6.46 18.32
CA GLY A 261 -7.76 6.72 19.74
C GLY A 261 -7.02 8.02 20.02
N GLY A 262 -7.08 8.49 21.26
CA GLY A 262 -6.37 9.70 21.70
C GLY A 262 -6.96 11.03 21.18
N GLU A 263 -8.11 11.00 20.52
CA GLU A 263 -8.88 12.19 20.13
C GLU A 263 -9.90 12.61 21.20
N ASP A 264 -10.30 13.89 21.20
CA ASP A 264 -11.31 14.46 22.10
C ASP A 264 -12.78 14.11 21.71
N SER A 265 -13.01 13.08 20.88
CA SER A 265 -14.36 12.73 20.42
C SER A 265 -15.19 12.09 21.54
N VAL A 266 -16.46 12.47 21.68
CA VAL A 266 -17.36 11.87 22.70
C VAL A 266 -17.47 10.35 22.54
N TRP A 267 -17.55 9.91 21.29
CA TRP A 267 -17.74 8.53 20.92
C TRP A 267 -16.51 7.95 20.21
N ARG A 268 -16.21 6.68 20.51
CA ARG A 268 -15.27 5.82 19.79
C ARG A 268 -16.07 4.77 19.04
N ILE A 269 -15.78 4.52 17.77
CA ILE A 269 -16.35 3.38 17.04
C ILE A 269 -15.24 2.50 16.48
N TYR A 270 -15.45 1.19 16.59
CA TYR A 270 -14.70 0.18 15.87
C TYR A 270 -15.61 -0.29 14.72
N ASP A 271 -15.43 0.30 13.53
CA ASP A 271 -16.28 0.06 12.36
C ASP A 271 -16.38 -1.45 12.06
N GLY A 272 -17.59 -1.92 11.74
CA GLY A 272 -17.91 -3.34 11.57
C GLY A 272 -17.99 -4.17 12.86
N HIS A 273 -17.50 -3.66 14.00
CA HIS A 273 -17.41 -4.41 15.25
C HIS A 273 -18.35 -3.92 16.34
N THR A 274 -18.46 -2.61 16.59
CA THR A 274 -19.24 -2.05 17.71
C THR A 274 -20.20 -0.95 17.29
N ALA A 275 -21.30 -0.81 18.02
CA ALA A 275 -21.98 0.47 18.13
C ALA A 275 -21.04 1.52 18.77
N PRO A 276 -21.34 2.83 18.66
CA PRO A 276 -20.52 3.88 19.28
C PRO A 276 -20.35 3.66 20.79
N LEU A 277 -19.12 3.58 21.26
CA LEU A 277 -18.76 3.47 22.68
C LEU A 277 -18.46 4.85 23.24
N LEU A 278 -18.89 5.15 24.46
CA LEU A 278 -18.59 6.41 25.13
C LEU A 278 -17.11 6.45 25.52
N ARG A 279 -16.33 7.35 24.91
CA ARG A 279 -14.86 7.43 25.11
C ARG A 279 -14.49 7.63 26.58
N ALA A 280 -15.33 8.34 27.34
CA ALA A 280 -15.15 8.64 28.76
C ALA A 280 -15.05 7.40 29.71
N PHE A 281 -15.33 6.18 29.25
CA PHE A 281 -15.14 4.95 30.05
C PHE A 281 -14.09 3.99 29.46
N LEU A 282 -13.42 4.39 28.38
CA LEU A 282 -12.32 3.64 27.78
C LEU A 282 -10.99 4.07 28.41
N GLY A 283 -10.11 3.11 28.68
CA GLY A 283 -8.70 3.42 28.96
C GLY A 283 -7.92 3.61 27.67
N GLU A 284 -6.89 4.44 27.64
CA GLU A 284 -6.02 4.52 26.46
C GLU A 284 -5.14 3.26 26.36
N LEU A 285 -4.91 2.77 25.13
CA LEU A 285 -3.95 1.71 24.85
C LEU A 285 -3.23 1.96 23.52
N THR A 286 -1.92 2.14 23.60
CA THR A 286 -1.08 2.36 22.42
C THR A 286 -0.60 1.04 21.84
N LEU A 287 -0.72 0.92 20.53
CA LEU A 287 -0.34 -0.21 19.70
C LEU A 287 0.80 0.25 18.78
N ASN A 288 1.99 -0.30 18.95
CA ASN A 288 3.17 0.09 18.16
C ASN A 288 3.37 -0.89 17.00
N VAL A 289 3.20 -0.43 15.77
CA VAL A 289 3.61 -1.17 14.57
C VAL A 289 5.13 -0.99 14.39
N ALA A 290 5.84 -2.07 14.10
CA ALA A 290 7.29 -2.03 13.89
C ALA A 290 7.64 -1.55 12.47
N ASP A 291 8.79 -0.90 12.34
CA ASP A 291 9.38 -0.62 11.03
C ASP A 291 9.86 -1.92 10.34
N ALA A 292 9.76 -1.95 9.02
CA ALA A 292 10.30 -2.99 8.16
C ALA A 292 11.15 -2.40 7.01
N SER A 293 12.09 -3.19 6.51
CA SER A 293 12.92 -2.85 5.35
C SER A 293 12.97 -4.03 4.40
N VAL A 294 12.82 -3.75 3.11
CA VAL A 294 12.96 -4.72 2.01
C VAL A 294 13.71 -4.06 0.86
N THR A 295 14.23 -4.85 -0.09
CA THR A 295 14.76 -4.31 -1.35
C THR A 295 13.71 -4.50 -2.45
N TYR A 296 13.60 -3.52 -3.35
CA TYR A 296 12.71 -3.57 -4.51
C TYR A 296 12.86 -4.90 -5.27
N ASP A 297 11.76 -5.61 -5.46
CA ASP A 297 11.72 -6.91 -6.15
C ASP A 297 10.82 -6.92 -7.40
N GLY A 298 10.29 -5.76 -7.81
CA GLY A 298 9.36 -5.60 -8.93
C GLY A 298 7.88 -5.73 -8.54
N THR A 299 7.56 -6.27 -7.36
CA THR A 299 6.20 -6.60 -6.92
C THR A 299 5.67 -5.67 -5.82
N GLU A 300 4.44 -5.89 -5.36
CA GLU A 300 3.87 -5.16 -4.21
C GLU A 300 4.35 -5.79 -2.91
N GLN A 301 5.07 -5.04 -2.08
CA GLN A 301 5.76 -5.53 -0.89
C GLN A 301 5.12 -4.92 0.38
N SER A 302 4.92 -5.72 1.43
CA SER A 302 4.42 -5.25 2.75
C SER A 302 5.47 -5.27 3.86
N GLY A 303 6.54 -6.06 3.70
CA GLY A 303 7.49 -6.39 4.76
C GLY A 303 6.91 -7.30 5.85
N ASP A 304 7.78 -7.97 6.60
CA ASP A 304 7.42 -8.79 7.78
C ASP A 304 7.44 -7.94 9.06
N ALA A 305 6.63 -6.87 9.08
CA ALA A 305 6.48 -6.02 10.26
C ALA A 305 5.63 -6.72 11.36
N GLY A 306 6.17 -6.76 12.58
CA GLY A 306 5.41 -7.12 13.77
C GLY A 306 4.68 -5.92 14.39
N TRP A 307 3.91 -6.17 15.44
CA TRP A 307 3.35 -5.12 16.30
C TRP A 307 3.48 -5.50 17.77
N SER A 308 3.36 -4.51 18.66
CA SER A 308 3.54 -4.68 20.10
C SER A 308 2.68 -3.71 20.92
N ILE A 309 2.57 -3.98 22.22
CA ILE A 309 1.98 -3.10 23.24
C ILE A 309 3.03 -2.90 24.33
N ASP A 310 3.25 -1.65 24.74
CA ASP A 310 4.12 -1.34 25.87
C ASP A 310 3.37 -1.45 27.20
N GLY A 311 3.95 -2.21 28.13
CA GLY A 311 3.45 -2.30 29.51
C GLY A 311 2.27 -3.27 29.71
N PRO A 312 1.70 -3.28 30.93
CA PRO A 312 0.63 -4.21 31.30
C PRO A 312 -0.74 -3.75 30.79
N TYR A 313 -1.49 -4.68 30.19
CA TYR A 313 -2.88 -4.47 29.79
C TYR A 313 -3.74 -5.70 30.12
N ASP A 314 -5.06 -5.52 30.14
CA ASP A 314 -6.05 -6.58 30.34
C ASP A 314 -6.46 -7.16 28.99
N ALA A 315 -5.82 -8.28 28.60
CA ALA A 315 -6.07 -8.95 27.34
C ALA A 315 -7.52 -9.44 27.15
N SER A 316 -8.35 -9.51 28.20
CA SER A 316 -9.77 -9.83 28.05
C SER A 316 -10.60 -8.70 27.41
N ARG A 317 -10.05 -7.48 27.39
CA ARG A 317 -10.69 -6.27 26.85
C ARG A 317 -10.20 -5.89 25.46
N LEU A 318 -9.12 -6.50 24.98
CA LEU A 318 -8.62 -6.36 23.63
C LEU A 318 -9.14 -7.54 22.80
N LEU A 319 -9.92 -7.26 21.77
CA LEU A 319 -10.66 -8.25 21.00
C LEU A 319 -10.21 -8.25 19.54
N GLY A 320 -10.45 -9.36 18.84
CA GLY A 320 -10.04 -9.55 17.45
C GLY A 320 -8.60 -10.04 17.31
N SER A 321 -7.96 -9.69 16.19
CA SER A 321 -6.57 -10.08 15.89
C SER A 321 -5.90 -8.95 15.13
N GLY A 322 -4.76 -8.47 15.63
CA GLY A 322 -3.99 -7.40 14.98
C GLY A 322 -3.32 -7.91 13.71
N VAL A 323 -3.68 -7.31 12.58
CA VAL A 323 -3.07 -7.53 11.27
C VAL A 323 -2.41 -6.24 10.85
N VAL A 324 -1.09 -6.26 10.68
CA VAL A 324 -0.36 -5.10 10.13
C VAL A 324 -0.81 -4.89 8.69
N THR A 325 -1.08 -3.65 8.34
CA THR A 325 -1.58 -3.22 7.02
C THR A 325 -0.64 -2.21 6.40
N GLY A 326 -0.77 -2.00 5.09
CA GLY A 326 0.12 -1.15 4.31
C GLY A 326 1.06 -1.98 3.43
N SER A 327 1.40 -1.39 2.28
CA SER A 327 2.33 -1.96 1.30
C SER A 327 2.88 -0.84 0.43
N GLY A 328 3.90 -1.14 -0.34
CA GLY A 328 4.35 -0.32 -1.44
C GLY A 328 5.01 -1.16 -2.51
N ARG A 329 4.99 -0.67 -3.75
CA ARG A 329 5.72 -1.29 -4.86
C ARG A 329 7.07 -0.65 -5.14
N ASN A 330 7.12 0.68 -5.13
CA ASN A 330 8.31 1.43 -5.55
C ASN A 330 9.25 1.74 -4.37
N ALA A 331 10.53 1.95 -4.67
CA ALA A 331 11.52 2.33 -3.68
C ALA A 331 11.15 3.66 -3.00
N GLY A 332 11.36 3.75 -1.68
CA GLY A 332 10.92 4.86 -0.85
C GLY A 332 10.44 4.42 0.53
N ILE A 333 9.74 5.32 1.23
CA ILE A 333 9.17 5.07 2.55
C ILE A 333 7.64 5.07 2.42
N HIS A 334 7.01 3.99 2.88
CA HIS A 334 5.56 3.81 2.93
C HIS A 334 5.10 3.63 4.39
N THR A 335 3.84 3.94 4.69
CA THR A 335 3.28 3.81 6.04
C THR A 335 2.77 2.39 6.29
N LEU A 336 3.05 1.85 7.47
CA LEU A 336 2.45 0.62 7.98
C LEU A 336 1.47 0.92 9.12
N GLY A 337 0.21 0.55 8.90
CA GLY A 337 -0.87 0.64 9.87
C GLY A 337 -1.17 -0.70 10.54
N MET A 338 -2.28 -0.77 11.26
CA MET A 338 -2.81 -2.03 11.76
C MET A 338 -4.33 -1.99 11.88
N GLU A 339 -4.99 -3.11 11.56
CA GLU A 339 -6.43 -3.30 11.67
C GLU A 339 -6.77 -4.61 12.40
N GLY A 340 -8.07 -4.91 12.54
CA GLY A 340 -8.58 -6.17 13.08
C GLY A 340 -8.66 -6.28 14.62
N LEU A 341 -8.12 -5.30 15.34
CA LEU A 341 -8.31 -5.15 16.79
C LEU A 341 -9.46 -4.18 17.12
N TYR A 342 -10.24 -4.52 18.14
CA TYR A 342 -11.31 -3.69 18.68
C TYR A 342 -11.48 -3.89 20.19
N SER A 343 -12.38 -3.14 20.81
CA SER A 343 -12.67 -3.26 22.24
C SER A 343 -14.16 -3.06 22.55
N HIS A 344 -14.52 -3.09 23.83
CA HIS A 344 -15.88 -2.86 24.35
C HIS A 344 -15.89 -1.69 25.35
N GLN A 345 -17.07 -1.29 25.83
CA GLN A 345 -17.25 -0.04 26.60
C GLN A 345 -16.34 0.14 27.83
N GLN A 346 -15.94 -0.94 28.51
CA GLN A 346 -15.07 -0.89 29.69
C GLN A 346 -13.62 -1.27 29.37
N GLY A 347 -13.30 -1.38 28.08
CA GLY A 347 -12.00 -1.71 27.55
C GLY A 347 -11.21 -0.48 27.16
N TYR A 348 -10.74 -0.47 25.91
CA TYR A 348 -9.71 0.44 25.45
C TYR A 348 -10.16 1.34 24.30
N ASP A 349 -9.58 2.53 24.28
CA ASP A 349 -9.50 3.42 23.14
C ASP A 349 -8.14 3.19 22.47
N LEU A 350 -8.16 2.45 21.36
CA LEU A 350 -6.96 1.97 20.70
C LEU A 350 -6.31 3.09 19.88
N ILE A 351 -5.07 3.41 20.22
CA ILE A 351 -4.19 4.36 19.53
C ILE A 351 -3.17 3.55 18.73
N VAL A 352 -3.12 3.71 17.41
CA VAL A 352 -2.10 3.06 16.57
C VAL A 352 -0.94 4.04 16.34
N ASN A 353 0.24 3.69 16.83
CA ASN A 353 1.49 4.27 16.37
C ASN A 353 1.90 3.52 15.11
N GLU A 354 1.79 4.21 13.97
CA GLU A 354 2.16 3.68 12.65
C GLU A 354 3.67 3.42 12.56
N GLY A 355 4.04 2.35 11.84
CA GLY A 355 5.41 2.03 11.48
C GLY A 355 5.70 2.45 10.04
N THR A 356 6.92 2.18 9.57
CA THR A 356 7.33 2.46 8.20
C THR A 356 7.83 1.22 7.47
N LEU A 357 7.49 1.11 6.19
CA LEU A 357 8.10 0.18 5.25
C LEU A 357 9.09 0.96 4.39
N THR A 358 10.39 0.69 4.57
CA THR A 358 11.43 1.21 3.67
C THR A 358 11.68 0.20 2.57
N ILE A 359 11.42 0.60 1.32
CA ILE A 359 11.80 -0.17 0.13
C ILE A 359 13.09 0.44 -0.40
N ASP A 360 14.20 -0.23 -0.14
CA ASP A 360 15.52 0.11 -0.67
C ASP A 360 15.57 -0.15 -2.18
N ARG A 361 16.33 0.65 -2.92
CA ARG A 361 16.53 0.43 -4.36
C ARG A 361 17.24 -0.89 -4.63
N ALA A 362 16.79 -1.61 -5.64
CA ALA A 362 17.54 -2.72 -6.22
C ALA A 362 18.82 -2.21 -6.90
N GLN A 363 19.80 -3.08 -7.15
CA GLN A 363 21.02 -2.70 -7.86
C GLN A 363 20.98 -3.22 -9.29
N ALA A 364 21.17 -2.33 -10.27
CA ALA A 364 21.32 -2.70 -11.68
C ALA A 364 22.61 -2.12 -12.26
N THR A 365 23.24 -2.86 -13.18
CA THR A 365 24.44 -2.42 -13.89
C THR A 365 24.07 -2.09 -15.34
N VAL A 366 24.33 -0.85 -15.75
CA VAL A 366 24.08 -0.35 -17.10
C VAL A 366 25.42 -0.20 -17.81
N THR A 367 25.62 -0.94 -18.89
CA THR A 367 26.88 -0.95 -19.66
C THR A 367 26.64 -0.34 -21.04
N ALA A 368 27.38 0.72 -21.38
CA ALA A 368 27.31 1.30 -22.72
C ALA A 368 27.86 0.31 -23.76
N ASN A 369 27.26 0.28 -24.94
CA ASN A 369 27.70 -0.63 -26.00
C ASN A 369 29.16 -0.31 -26.44
N SER A 370 29.86 -1.34 -26.93
CA SER A 370 31.22 -1.24 -27.46
C SER A 370 31.29 -1.90 -28.83
N ASP A 371 32.16 -1.40 -29.71
CA ASP A 371 32.37 -1.96 -31.05
C ASP A 371 33.81 -1.75 -31.54
N THR A 372 34.22 -2.47 -32.58
CA THR A 372 35.53 -2.35 -33.20
C THR A 372 35.44 -2.42 -34.71
N VAL A 373 35.91 -1.37 -35.38
CA VAL A 373 35.91 -1.22 -36.84
C VAL A 373 37.34 -1.05 -37.36
N VAL A 374 37.53 -1.21 -38.67
CA VAL A 374 38.78 -0.88 -39.36
C VAL A 374 38.59 0.48 -40.03
N TYR A 375 39.63 1.33 -40.01
CA TYR A 375 39.59 2.62 -40.68
C TYR A 375 39.20 2.48 -42.17
N ASP A 376 38.25 3.30 -42.61
CA ASP A 376 37.68 3.33 -43.96
C ASP A 376 37.41 4.77 -44.47
N GLY A 377 37.71 5.79 -43.64
CA GLY A 377 37.45 7.20 -43.92
C GLY A 377 36.06 7.70 -43.53
N GLU A 378 35.15 6.86 -43.05
CA GLU A 378 33.81 7.24 -42.62
C GLU A 378 33.71 7.49 -41.10
N SER A 379 32.62 8.15 -40.65
CA SER A 379 32.39 8.43 -39.23
C SER A 379 31.57 7.31 -38.58
N HIS A 380 32.25 6.49 -37.78
CA HIS A 380 31.63 5.42 -37.02
C HIS A 380 31.06 5.93 -35.69
N HIS A 381 30.02 5.24 -35.20
CA HIS A 381 29.34 5.59 -33.96
C HIS A 381 28.70 4.35 -33.33
N VAL A 382 28.90 4.18 -32.03
CA VAL A 382 28.21 3.18 -31.21
C VAL A 382 27.07 3.87 -30.45
N THR A 383 25.96 3.16 -30.26
CA THR A 383 24.78 3.69 -29.58
C THR A 383 24.13 2.64 -28.69
N GLY A 384 23.40 3.10 -27.68
CA GLY A 384 22.65 2.25 -26.77
C GLY A 384 23.49 1.60 -25.68
N PHE A 385 22.82 0.80 -24.86
CA PHE A 385 23.38 0.14 -23.70
C PHE A 385 22.70 -1.21 -23.49
N ILE A 386 23.29 -2.04 -22.64
CA ILE A 386 22.65 -3.22 -22.04
C ILE A 386 22.53 -3.00 -20.52
N VAL A 387 21.59 -3.71 -19.89
CA VAL A 387 21.39 -3.66 -18.44
C VAL A 387 21.24 -5.07 -17.88
N GLU A 388 21.88 -5.30 -16.73
CA GLU A 388 21.77 -6.52 -15.93
C GLU A 388 21.38 -6.18 -14.49
N GLY A 389 20.74 -7.11 -13.77
CA GLY A 389 20.32 -6.92 -12.38
C GLY A 389 18.88 -6.38 -12.19
N LEU A 390 18.11 -6.24 -13.27
CA LEU A 390 16.67 -5.97 -13.16
C LEU A 390 15.92 -7.17 -12.53
N VAL A 391 14.90 -6.88 -11.73
CA VAL A 391 14.08 -7.85 -10.98
C VAL A 391 12.75 -8.15 -11.70
N ASP A 392 11.99 -9.16 -11.23
CA ASP A 392 10.71 -9.64 -11.80
C ASP A 392 10.63 -9.84 -13.35
N GLY A 393 11.78 -10.00 -14.02
CA GLY A 393 11.85 -10.07 -15.48
C GLY A 393 11.61 -8.74 -16.20
N GLU A 394 11.76 -7.61 -15.49
CA GLU A 394 11.77 -6.27 -16.06
C GLU A 394 12.88 -6.10 -17.12
N ASP A 395 12.66 -5.19 -18.06
CA ASP A 395 13.62 -4.83 -19.11
C ASP A 395 14.01 -3.35 -19.04
N ALA A 396 14.93 -2.93 -19.91
CA ALA A 396 15.49 -1.58 -19.94
C ALA A 396 14.45 -0.44 -20.02
N SER A 397 13.20 -0.72 -20.41
CA SER A 397 12.11 0.29 -20.44
C SER A 397 11.75 0.85 -19.06
N VAL A 398 12.10 0.17 -17.95
CA VAL A 398 11.90 0.71 -16.59
C VAL A 398 12.90 1.81 -16.21
N LEU A 399 13.96 1.99 -17.02
CA LEU A 399 15.01 3.00 -16.80
C LEU A 399 14.82 4.18 -17.76
N THR A 400 13.90 5.09 -17.45
CA THR A 400 13.47 6.16 -18.38
C THR A 400 14.52 7.24 -18.61
N ASP A 401 15.39 7.49 -17.64
CA ASP A 401 16.29 8.64 -17.61
C ASP A 401 17.75 8.25 -17.91
N ILE A 402 17.96 7.21 -18.70
CA ILE A 402 19.28 6.77 -19.16
C ILE A 402 19.67 7.48 -20.45
N THR A 403 20.89 8.01 -20.49
CA THR A 403 21.47 8.65 -21.67
C THR A 403 22.84 8.07 -21.98
N THR A 404 23.20 8.05 -23.27
CA THR A 404 24.55 7.67 -23.72
C THR A 404 25.16 8.80 -24.55
N SER A 405 26.49 8.93 -24.52
CA SER A 405 27.22 9.98 -25.22
C SER A 405 28.63 9.53 -25.62
N GLY A 406 29.33 10.31 -26.44
CA GLY A 406 30.63 9.88 -27.01
C GLY A 406 30.47 8.72 -27.98
N GLY A 407 31.41 7.78 -27.97
CA GLY A 407 31.35 6.56 -28.78
C GLY A 407 31.43 6.76 -30.29
N SER A 408 31.94 7.91 -30.76
CA SER A 408 31.99 8.28 -32.19
C SER A 408 33.36 8.76 -32.63
N GLY A 409 33.76 8.38 -33.84
CA GLY A 409 35.08 8.70 -34.39
C GLY A 409 35.28 8.24 -35.84
N THR A 410 36.17 8.94 -36.54
CA THR A 410 36.56 8.63 -37.94
C THR A 410 37.97 8.07 -38.03
N ASN A 411 38.92 8.64 -37.29
CA ASN A 411 40.34 8.28 -37.36
C ASN A 411 40.64 7.05 -36.50
N ALA A 412 41.79 6.40 -36.72
CA ALA A 412 42.21 5.32 -35.85
C ALA A 412 42.47 5.82 -34.42
N GLY A 413 41.94 5.09 -33.45
CA GLY A 413 41.91 5.52 -32.05
C GLY A 413 40.85 4.79 -31.22
N SER A 414 40.70 5.25 -29.98
CA SER A 414 39.75 4.73 -29.01
C SER A 414 38.84 5.88 -28.55
N TYR A 415 37.53 5.68 -28.67
CA TYR A 415 36.50 6.67 -28.44
C TYR A 415 35.53 6.14 -27.38
N THR A 416 35.67 6.60 -26.13
CA THR A 416 34.82 6.17 -25.00
C THR A 416 33.35 6.47 -25.28
N HIS A 417 32.50 5.47 -25.08
CA HIS A 417 31.04 5.61 -25.07
C HIS A 417 30.56 5.63 -23.62
N VAL A 418 30.13 6.81 -23.15
CA VAL A 418 29.76 7.04 -21.75
C VAL A 418 28.26 6.81 -21.58
N VAL A 419 27.87 6.16 -20.48
CA VAL A 419 26.46 6.01 -20.07
C VAL A 419 26.23 6.62 -18.69
N GLY A 420 25.06 7.23 -18.49
CA GLY A 420 24.67 7.82 -17.21
C GLY A 420 23.19 8.15 -17.16
N GLY A 421 22.68 8.31 -15.94
CA GLY A 421 21.25 8.57 -15.68
C GLY A 421 20.87 8.31 -14.23
N THR A 422 19.57 8.21 -13.98
CA THR A 422 18.98 7.86 -12.68
C THR A 422 17.80 6.92 -12.89
N ALA A 423 17.40 6.21 -11.84
CA ALA A 423 16.15 5.45 -11.81
C ALA A 423 15.51 5.53 -10.42
N ASP A 424 14.18 5.50 -10.37
CA ASP A 424 13.45 5.61 -9.10
C ASP A 424 13.66 4.38 -8.22
N ASN A 425 13.55 3.19 -8.80
CA ASN A 425 13.59 1.90 -8.11
C ASN A 425 14.99 1.24 -8.08
N TYR A 426 15.97 1.78 -8.81
CA TYR A 426 17.29 1.17 -8.99
C TYR A 426 18.45 2.12 -8.67
N GLU A 427 19.39 1.65 -7.86
CA GLU A 427 20.71 2.24 -7.70
C GLU A 427 21.58 1.73 -8.84
N LEU A 428 22.01 2.65 -9.72
CA LEU A 428 22.62 2.31 -11.00
C LEU A 428 24.15 2.34 -10.94
N ILE A 429 24.78 1.23 -11.33
CA ILE A 429 26.21 1.16 -11.60
C ILE A 429 26.41 1.37 -13.11
N PHE A 430 27.21 2.36 -13.49
CA PHE A 430 27.53 2.65 -14.89
C PHE A 430 28.89 2.08 -15.30
N VAL A 431 28.93 1.45 -16.47
CA VAL A 431 30.15 0.94 -17.11
C VAL A 431 30.25 1.53 -18.51
N ASP A 432 31.29 2.33 -18.74
CA ASP A 432 31.56 2.92 -20.05
C ASP A 432 31.99 1.87 -21.08
N GLY A 433 31.50 2.03 -22.30
CA GLY A 433 31.90 1.28 -23.48
C GLY A 433 32.95 2.00 -24.31
N VAL A 434 33.29 1.44 -25.47
CA VAL A 434 34.31 2.00 -26.36
C VAL A 434 34.04 1.65 -27.83
N LEU A 435 34.13 2.65 -28.71
CA LEU A 435 34.36 2.45 -30.14
C LEU A 435 35.87 2.43 -30.37
N THR A 436 36.40 1.33 -30.90
CA THR A 436 37.80 1.24 -31.34
C THR A 436 37.88 1.27 -32.86
N VAL A 437 38.48 2.31 -33.42
CA VAL A 437 38.81 2.36 -34.85
C VAL A 437 40.25 1.87 -34.99
N THR A 438 40.43 0.69 -35.56
CA THR A 438 41.76 0.10 -35.78
C THR A 438 42.41 0.65 -37.06
N PRO A 439 43.74 0.89 -37.08
CA PRO A 439 44.42 1.36 -38.28
C PRO A 439 44.26 0.37 -39.44
N ARG A 440 43.95 0.89 -40.64
CA ARG A 440 43.80 0.06 -41.86
C ARG A 440 45.16 -0.46 -42.31
N SER A 441 45.27 -1.75 -42.64
CA SER A 441 46.53 -2.32 -43.11
C SER A 441 46.89 -1.80 -44.50
N VAL A 442 48.09 -1.22 -44.67
CA VAL A 442 48.62 -0.82 -45.98
C VAL A 442 50.02 -1.36 -46.18
N THR A 443 50.27 -1.94 -47.36
CA THR A 443 51.61 -2.35 -47.78
C THR A 443 52.19 -1.27 -48.69
N VAL A 444 53.32 -0.70 -48.31
CA VAL A 444 54.13 0.21 -49.14
C VAL A 444 55.24 -0.61 -49.77
N THR A 445 55.23 -0.73 -51.09
CA THR A 445 56.33 -1.31 -51.87
C THR A 445 57.15 -0.18 -52.47
N VAL A 446 58.43 -0.12 -52.12
CA VAL A 446 59.37 0.85 -52.70
C VAL A 446 59.98 0.25 -53.97
N ASP A 447 60.04 1.02 -55.05
CA ASP A 447 60.58 0.53 -56.33
C ASP A 447 62.12 0.54 -56.31
N ASP A 448 62.74 -0.52 -56.84
CA ASP A 448 64.18 -0.57 -57.09
C ASP A 448 64.62 0.53 -58.07
N GLN A 449 65.79 1.13 -57.81
CA GLN A 449 66.34 2.26 -58.56
C GLN A 449 67.77 1.99 -59.04
N GLN A 450 68.21 2.72 -60.07
CA GLN A 450 69.57 2.61 -60.61
C GLN A 450 70.14 3.98 -61.00
N LYS A 451 71.42 4.20 -60.68
CA LYS A 451 72.22 5.37 -61.15
C LYS A 451 73.64 4.94 -61.54
N ARG A 452 74.36 5.80 -62.26
CA ARG A 452 75.81 5.68 -62.43
C ARG A 452 76.55 6.47 -61.36
N GLU A 453 77.77 6.06 -61.07
CA GLU A 453 78.67 6.72 -60.14
C GLU A 453 78.94 8.18 -60.59
N GLY A 454 78.62 9.15 -59.73
CA GLY A 454 78.73 10.59 -60.04
C GLY A 454 77.48 11.25 -60.66
N GLU A 455 76.42 10.50 -60.94
CA GLU A 455 75.11 11.07 -61.26
C GLU A 455 74.38 11.54 -59.98
N ALA A 456 73.36 12.38 -60.14
CA ALA A 456 72.42 12.69 -59.05
C ALA A 456 71.60 11.44 -58.69
N ASP A 457 71.02 11.41 -57.49
CA ASP A 457 70.10 10.33 -57.13
C ASP A 457 68.81 10.40 -57.96
N PRO A 458 68.26 9.25 -58.38
CA PRO A 458 66.94 9.19 -59.00
C PRO A 458 65.87 9.57 -57.95
N ALA A 459 64.74 10.09 -58.42
CA ALA A 459 63.58 10.27 -57.57
C ALA A 459 63.11 8.89 -57.09
N LEU A 460 62.96 8.72 -55.78
CA LEU A 460 62.46 7.48 -55.19
C LEU A 460 60.97 7.35 -55.51
N THR A 461 60.55 6.20 -56.05
CA THR A 461 59.14 5.89 -56.32
C THR A 461 58.68 4.71 -55.47
N TRP A 462 57.39 4.70 -55.15
CA TRP A 462 56.76 3.70 -54.30
C TRP A 462 55.27 3.57 -54.62
N GLN A 463 54.68 2.46 -54.22
CA GLN A 463 53.26 2.16 -54.40
C GLN A 463 52.65 1.67 -53.09
N ALA A 464 51.49 2.20 -52.72
CA ALA A 464 50.69 1.69 -51.61
C ALA A 464 49.58 0.77 -52.11
N GLY A 465 49.37 -0.36 -51.44
CA GLY A 465 48.33 -1.32 -51.80
C GLY A 465 48.15 -2.42 -50.77
N CYS A 466 47.58 -3.54 -51.22
CA CYS A 466 47.41 -4.75 -50.42
C CYS A 466 48.51 -5.76 -50.76
N GLY A 467 49.37 -6.12 -49.81
CA GLY A 467 50.28 -7.27 -49.92
C GLY A 467 49.58 -8.64 -49.86
N SER A 468 48.25 -8.69 -49.90
CA SER A 468 47.42 -9.90 -49.83
C SER A 468 46.10 -9.72 -50.60
N SER A 469 45.33 -10.79 -50.78
CA SER A 469 44.03 -10.74 -51.49
C SER A 469 42.82 -10.37 -50.59
N LEU A 470 43.06 -9.68 -49.47
CA LEU A 470 41.99 -9.22 -48.56
C LEU A 470 41.30 -7.96 -49.10
N SER A 471 40.02 -7.76 -48.75
CA SER A 471 39.23 -6.58 -49.11
C SER A 471 39.55 -5.33 -48.28
N ASP A 472 40.02 -5.52 -47.04
CA ASP A 472 40.09 -4.46 -46.02
C ASP A 472 41.51 -3.91 -45.77
N CYS A 473 42.27 -3.80 -46.85
CA CYS A 473 43.62 -3.21 -46.86
C CYS A 473 43.76 -2.14 -47.96
N GLY A 474 44.95 -1.56 -48.08
CA GLY A 474 45.24 -0.47 -49.01
C GLY A 474 44.75 0.90 -48.52
N LEU A 475 45.02 1.95 -49.30
CA LEU A 475 44.55 3.30 -48.99
C LEU A 475 43.05 3.45 -49.25
N VAL A 476 42.38 4.24 -48.42
CA VAL A 476 41.03 4.74 -48.66
C VAL A 476 41.04 5.61 -49.92
N ALA A 477 39.96 5.56 -50.70
CA ALA A 477 39.90 6.19 -52.01
C ALA A 477 40.07 7.73 -51.93
N GLY A 478 41.16 8.22 -52.53
CA GLY A 478 41.50 9.65 -52.55
C GLY A 478 42.51 10.09 -51.48
N GLU A 479 42.94 9.19 -50.59
CA GLU A 479 43.99 9.48 -49.61
C GLU A 479 45.40 9.13 -50.11
N SER A 480 46.40 9.71 -49.45
CA SER A 480 47.83 9.49 -49.69
C SER A 480 48.59 9.48 -48.38
N LEU A 481 49.61 8.62 -48.25
CA LEU A 481 50.49 8.64 -47.08
C LEU A 481 51.33 9.92 -47.03
N LEU A 482 51.62 10.38 -45.81
CA LEU A 482 52.53 11.47 -45.51
C LEU A 482 53.93 10.92 -45.24
N GLY A 483 54.92 11.49 -45.91
CA GLY A 483 56.33 11.09 -45.86
C GLY A 483 56.84 10.59 -47.20
N GLU A 484 58.12 10.25 -47.26
CA GLU A 484 58.79 9.65 -48.41
C GLU A 484 59.75 8.55 -47.94
N PRO A 485 60.04 7.52 -48.77
CA PRO A 485 61.14 6.59 -48.52
C PRO A 485 62.49 7.31 -48.45
N SER A 486 63.49 6.68 -47.83
CA SER A 486 64.85 7.20 -47.80
C SER A 486 65.88 6.09 -47.97
N ARG A 487 66.92 6.35 -48.77
CA ARG A 487 68.02 5.41 -48.96
C ARG A 487 69.10 5.49 -47.89
N GLU A 488 69.87 4.42 -47.76
CA GLU A 488 71.18 4.43 -47.10
C GLU A 488 72.18 5.33 -47.84
N ALA A 489 73.11 5.93 -47.09
CA ALA A 489 74.10 6.85 -47.62
C ALA A 489 75.31 6.14 -48.28
N GLY A 490 75.76 6.66 -49.42
CA GLY A 490 76.93 6.16 -50.15
C GLY A 490 76.86 6.48 -51.65
N GLU A 491 78.02 6.60 -52.30
CA GLU A 491 78.12 6.98 -53.73
C GLU A 491 78.98 6.03 -54.58
N GLY A 492 79.65 5.05 -53.97
CA GLY A 492 80.46 4.07 -54.70
C GLY A 492 79.59 2.99 -55.33
N ALA A 493 80.13 2.28 -56.32
CA ALA A 493 79.40 1.17 -56.95
C ALA A 493 79.01 0.08 -55.92
N GLY A 494 77.72 -0.24 -55.86
CA GLY A 494 77.15 -1.06 -54.78
C GLY A 494 75.62 -1.11 -54.77
N ARG A 495 75.08 -1.80 -53.77
CA ARG A 495 73.64 -1.93 -53.46
C ARG A 495 73.37 -1.23 -52.14
N TYR A 496 72.33 -0.40 -52.08
CA TYR A 496 71.96 0.40 -50.91
C TYR A 496 70.45 0.29 -50.66
N ILE A 497 70.04 0.01 -49.42
CA ILE A 497 68.61 -0.18 -49.10
C ILE A 497 67.86 1.16 -49.24
N ILE A 498 66.67 1.12 -49.82
CA ILE A 498 65.68 2.20 -49.81
C ILE A 498 64.60 1.82 -48.79
N GLY A 499 64.77 2.32 -47.57
CA GLY A 499 63.92 2.01 -46.42
C GLY A 499 62.81 3.03 -46.19
N GLN A 500 62.11 2.88 -45.06
CA GLN A 500 60.85 3.56 -44.73
C GLN A 500 60.91 5.10 -44.79
N GLY A 501 62.08 5.69 -44.49
CA GLY A 501 62.24 7.14 -44.41
C GLY A 501 61.25 7.78 -43.44
N SER A 502 60.46 8.73 -43.93
CA SER A 502 59.46 9.46 -43.14
C SER A 502 58.04 8.91 -43.25
N LEU A 503 57.81 7.81 -43.99
CA LEU A 503 56.52 7.10 -44.08
C LEU A 503 56.21 6.31 -42.79
N THR A 504 56.15 7.00 -41.66
CA THR A 504 55.98 6.38 -40.32
C THR A 504 54.52 6.25 -39.92
N GLN A 505 54.26 5.34 -38.97
CA GLN A 505 52.96 5.21 -38.29
C GLN A 505 52.55 6.52 -37.59
N GLU A 506 53.51 7.27 -37.06
CA GLU A 506 53.28 8.56 -36.38
C GLU A 506 52.79 9.64 -37.36
N ALA A 507 53.34 9.65 -38.59
CA ALA A 507 52.86 10.52 -39.66
C ALA A 507 51.53 10.06 -40.28
N ASN A 508 51.15 8.78 -40.09
CA ASN A 508 49.99 8.14 -40.73
C ASN A 508 49.19 7.30 -39.71
N PRO A 509 48.64 7.89 -38.63
CA PRO A 509 48.05 7.14 -37.52
C PRO A 509 46.90 6.22 -37.93
N ASN A 510 46.18 6.57 -39.00
CA ASN A 510 45.06 5.80 -39.55
C ASN A 510 45.45 4.51 -40.28
N TYR A 511 46.74 4.32 -40.60
CA TYR A 511 47.21 3.23 -41.45
C TYR A 511 48.30 2.41 -40.78
N ALA A 512 48.08 1.12 -40.58
CA ALA A 512 49.14 0.19 -40.18
C ALA A 512 50.08 -0.07 -41.38
N ILE A 513 51.19 0.67 -41.44
CA ILE A 513 52.15 0.61 -42.55
C ILE A 513 53.06 -0.62 -42.41
N ALA A 514 53.01 -1.52 -43.39
CA ALA A 514 54.00 -2.55 -43.64
C ALA A 514 54.85 -2.16 -44.85
N LEU A 515 56.18 -2.14 -44.70
CA LEU A 515 57.10 -1.80 -45.79
C LEU A 515 57.64 -3.05 -46.49
N ILE A 516 57.72 -3.01 -47.82
CA ILE A 516 58.62 -3.82 -48.63
C ILE A 516 59.70 -2.88 -49.15
N GLU A 517 60.93 -3.09 -48.68
CA GLU A 517 62.11 -2.28 -49.04
C GLU A 517 62.48 -2.46 -50.51
N GLY A 518 62.92 -1.36 -51.13
CA GLY A 518 63.54 -1.36 -52.46
C GLY A 518 65.05 -1.15 -52.36
N GLU A 519 65.74 -1.13 -53.49
CA GLU A 519 67.19 -1.01 -53.54
C GLU A 519 67.70 -0.03 -54.59
N LEU A 520 68.65 0.84 -54.22
CA LEU A 520 69.43 1.63 -55.16
C LEU A 520 70.70 0.86 -55.56
N THR A 521 70.82 0.53 -56.84
CA THR A 521 72.06 0.01 -57.43
C THR A 521 72.87 1.15 -58.08
N ILE A 522 74.10 1.37 -57.61
CA ILE A 522 75.06 2.30 -58.23
C ILE A 522 76.02 1.52 -59.13
N VAL A 523 76.12 1.91 -60.41
CA VAL A 523 76.98 1.27 -61.41
C VAL A 523 78.19 2.15 -61.74
N ALA A 524 79.40 1.59 -61.67
CA ALA A 524 80.62 2.29 -62.05
C ALA A 524 80.62 2.77 -63.52
N ILE A 525 81.22 3.92 -63.80
CA ILE A 525 81.40 4.42 -65.16
C ILE A 525 82.58 3.70 -65.83
N PRO A 526 82.40 3.03 -66.99
CA PRO A 526 83.52 2.49 -67.76
C PRO A 526 84.33 3.62 -68.43
N PRO A 527 85.66 3.52 -68.53
CA PRO A 527 86.50 4.57 -69.12
C PRO A 527 86.21 4.78 -70.61
N ALA A 528 86.27 6.04 -71.06
CA ALA A 528 85.91 6.45 -72.41
C ALA A 528 86.87 5.86 -73.50
N PRO A 529 86.34 5.49 -74.69
CA PRO A 529 87.14 4.89 -75.76
C PRO A 529 88.00 5.91 -76.53
N THR A 530 89.21 5.50 -76.90
CA THR A 530 90.15 6.24 -77.76
C THR A 530 89.84 6.05 -79.26
N PRO A 531 90.09 7.05 -80.14
CA PRO A 531 89.78 6.98 -81.57
C PRO A 531 90.88 6.33 -82.43
N GLU A 532 90.49 5.73 -83.56
CA GLU A 532 91.35 5.05 -84.56
C GLU A 532 90.85 5.39 -86.01
N PRO A 533 91.71 5.41 -87.07
CA PRO A 533 91.42 6.18 -88.30
C PRO A 533 90.90 5.38 -89.53
N GLU A 534 90.40 6.11 -90.55
CA GLU A 534 90.06 5.60 -91.90
C GLU A 534 91.31 5.19 -92.73
N PRO A 535 91.20 4.29 -93.74
CA PRO A 535 90.99 4.76 -95.12
C PRO A 535 90.25 3.83 -96.15
N GLU A 536 89.61 4.50 -97.12
CA GLU A 536 89.49 4.20 -98.59
C GLU A 536 88.62 3.04 -99.19
N PRO A 537 88.20 3.12 -100.50
CA PRO A 537 86.84 2.67 -100.92
C PRO A 537 86.70 1.72 -102.14
N GLU A 538 85.47 1.15 -102.30
CA GLU A 538 84.84 0.53 -103.51
C GLU A 538 85.51 -0.75 -104.11
N PRO A 539 84.81 -1.65 -104.88
CA PRO A 539 83.49 -1.52 -105.53
C PRO A 539 82.51 -2.73 -105.39
N GLY A 540 81.27 -2.60 -105.90
CA GLY A 540 80.33 -3.72 -106.16
C GLY A 540 80.55 -4.41 -107.54
N PRO A 541 79.58 -5.15 -108.15
CA PRO A 541 78.24 -5.59 -107.68
C PRO A 541 77.94 -7.12 -107.92
N GLY A 542 76.75 -7.64 -107.53
CA GLY A 542 76.23 -8.90 -108.15
C GLY A 542 75.13 -9.77 -107.47
N LEU A 543 73.91 -9.72 -108.01
CA LEU A 543 72.95 -10.82 -108.32
C LEU A 543 72.27 -11.74 -107.25
N ASP A 544 70.93 -11.60 -107.18
CA ASP A 544 69.77 -12.54 -107.08
C ASP A 544 69.97 -14.07 -107.39
N PRO A 545 69.06 -15.06 -107.10
CA PRO A 545 67.66 -15.03 -106.59
C PRO A 545 67.19 -16.11 -105.53
N SER A 546 65.92 -15.94 -105.06
CA SER A 546 64.76 -16.88 -104.82
C SER A 546 64.91 -18.42 -105.01
N PRO A 547 64.05 -19.34 -104.45
CA PRO A 547 62.61 -19.19 -104.13
C PRO A 547 61.97 -19.96 -102.91
N GLU A 548 60.63 -19.97 -102.85
CA GLU A 548 59.61 -20.51 -101.87
C GLU A 548 59.42 -22.07 -101.86
N PRO A 549 58.26 -22.76 -101.50
CA PRO A 549 56.93 -22.41 -100.89
C PRO A 549 56.28 -23.47 -99.90
N PHE A 550 54.93 -23.50 -99.79
CA PHE A 550 53.92 -24.46 -99.19
C PHE A 550 53.32 -24.06 -97.80
N SER A 551 52.01 -23.98 -97.46
CA SER A 551 50.64 -24.35 -97.96
C SER A 551 49.98 -25.63 -97.38
N GLY A 552 48.70 -25.58 -96.94
CA GLY A 552 47.80 -26.79 -96.88
C GLY A 552 46.71 -26.91 -95.78
N ASP A 553 45.48 -26.50 -96.09
CA ASP A 553 44.12 -27.05 -95.82
C ASP A 553 43.66 -27.88 -94.57
N MET A 554 42.59 -27.37 -93.93
CA MET A 554 41.18 -27.89 -93.84
C MET A 554 40.80 -29.32 -93.30
N ALA A 555 39.88 -29.38 -92.31
CA ALA A 555 38.54 -30.05 -92.35
C ALA A 555 37.97 -30.73 -91.04
N ASP A 556 36.68 -30.45 -90.79
CA ASP A 556 35.56 -31.33 -90.30
C ASP A 556 34.99 -31.37 -88.83
N TYR A 557 33.68 -31.72 -88.78
CA TYR A 557 32.59 -31.57 -87.76
C TYR A 557 32.38 -32.80 -86.81
N PRO A 558 31.29 -32.99 -85.98
CA PRO A 558 30.13 -32.14 -85.55
C PRO A 558 29.71 -32.20 -84.02
N ALA A 559 28.57 -31.53 -83.69
CA ALA A 559 27.52 -31.94 -82.70
C ALA A 559 27.71 -31.68 -81.18
N GLN A 560 26.69 -31.35 -80.34
CA GLN A 560 25.23 -31.09 -80.50
C GLN A 560 24.64 -30.28 -79.29
N VAL A 561 23.62 -29.41 -79.55
CA VAL A 561 22.29 -29.24 -78.87
C VAL A 561 22.18 -29.20 -77.31
N SER A 562 21.34 -28.39 -76.62
CA SER A 562 20.55 -27.16 -76.90
C SER A 562 19.84 -26.64 -75.61
N ARG A 563 19.56 -25.32 -75.58
CA ARG A 563 18.54 -24.51 -74.85
C ARG A 563 17.56 -25.20 -73.86
N ALA A 564 17.33 -24.68 -72.63
CA ALA A 564 16.49 -23.51 -72.23
C ALA A 564 14.95 -23.78 -72.35
N VAL A 565 13.97 -23.18 -71.62
CA VAL A 565 13.91 -22.09 -70.62
C VAL A 565 12.48 -21.99 -69.97
N LEU A 566 12.32 -21.28 -68.82
CA LEU A 566 11.11 -20.61 -68.25
C LEU A 566 9.84 -21.35 -67.66
N GLN A 567 9.52 -20.94 -66.40
CA GLN A 567 8.22 -20.47 -65.81
C GLN A 567 6.97 -21.34 -65.49
N ARG A 568 6.39 -21.03 -64.30
CA ARG A 568 4.94 -20.99 -63.89
C ARG A 568 4.18 -22.35 -63.80
N GLN A 569 3.11 -22.56 -63.03
CA GLN A 569 2.36 -21.77 -62.01
C GLN A 569 1.55 -22.70 -61.05
N SER A 570 1.34 -22.27 -59.80
CA SER A 570 0.17 -22.44 -58.86
C SER A 570 -0.97 -23.47 -59.08
N VAL A 571 -1.64 -23.96 -58.00
CA VAL A 571 -3.14 -23.98 -57.73
C VAL A 571 -3.65 -24.98 -56.62
N VAL A 572 -4.44 -24.49 -55.60
CA VAL A 572 -5.65 -25.12 -54.91
C VAL A 572 -5.48 -26.36 -53.95
N GLU A 573 -6.26 -26.66 -52.87
CA GLU A 573 -7.44 -26.08 -52.14
C GLU A 573 -7.70 -26.67 -50.69
N ILE A 574 -8.42 -25.91 -49.83
CA ILE A 574 -9.51 -26.22 -48.82
C ILE A 574 -9.40 -27.33 -47.72
N GLY A 575 -9.85 -26.99 -46.48
CA GLY A 575 -10.54 -27.93 -45.55
C GLY A 575 -10.62 -27.55 -44.04
N ASP A 576 -11.78 -27.05 -43.55
CA ASP A 576 -12.12 -26.71 -42.13
C ASP A 576 -13.05 -27.80 -41.45
N PRO A 577 -13.76 -27.62 -40.29
CA PRO A 577 -13.38 -28.07 -38.93
C PRO A 577 -14.37 -29.03 -38.16
N PRO A 578 -15.06 -28.66 -37.05
CA PRO A 578 -14.93 -29.11 -35.62
C PRO A 578 -16.11 -30.05 -35.19
N PRO A 579 -16.64 -30.19 -33.93
CA PRO A 579 -16.33 -29.63 -32.58
C PRO A 579 -16.39 -30.68 -31.42
N ASP A 580 -16.51 -30.27 -30.13
CA ASP A 580 -17.79 -30.36 -29.36
C ASP A 580 -17.76 -29.66 -27.95
N SER A 581 -18.86 -29.76 -27.19
CA SER A 581 -19.39 -28.81 -26.17
C SER A 581 -19.62 -29.40 -24.75
N HIS A 582 -20.03 -28.57 -23.75
CA HIS A 582 -21.20 -28.80 -22.85
C HIS A 582 -21.37 -27.81 -21.66
N GLU A 583 -22.62 -27.51 -21.29
CA GLU A 583 -23.07 -26.79 -20.07
C GLU A 583 -23.55 -27.76 -18.94
N HIS A 584 -23.87 -27.26 -17.72
CA HIS A 584 -25.07 -27.64 -16.93
C HIS A 584 -25.30 -26.75 -15.67
N SER A 585 -26.45 -26.88 -14.98
CA SER A 585 -27.03 -25.83 -14.09
C SER A 585 -27.80 -26.30 -12.81
N ALA A 586 -28.17 -25.32 -11.94
CA ALA A 586 -29.19 -25.34 -10.85
C ALA A 586 -28.83 -26.09 -9.51
N PRO A 587 -29.58 -25.98 -8.37
CA PRO A 587 -30.88 -25.30 -8.10
C PRO A 587 -30.97 -24.50 -6.74
N ALA A 588 -32.19 -24.23 -6.22
CA ALA A 588 -32.50 -23.49 -4.97
C ALA A 588 -33.54 -24.21 -4.08
N ASN A 589 -33.72 -23.81 -2.79
CA ASN A 589 -34.99 -23.82 -2.01
C ASN A 589 -34.85 -23.57 -0.47
N GLY A 590 -35.91 -23.04 0.16
CA GLY A 590 -36.39 -23.50 1.49
C GLY A 590 -36.36 -22.53 2.68
N GLN A 591 -37.53 -22.16 3.22
CA GLN A 591 -37.72 -21.35 4.43
C GLN A 591 -38.31 -22.22 5.57
N VAL A 592 -38.01 -21.93 6.84
CA VAL A 592 -38.50 -22.67 8.03
C VAL A 592 -39.15 -21.71 9.04
N VAL A 593 -40.24 -22.16 9.69
CA VAL A 593 -40.98 -21.43 10.73
C VAL A 593 -40.81 -22.15 12.08
N VAL A 594 -40.81 -21.40 13.20
CA VAL A 594 -40.61 -21.91 14.56
C VAL A 594 -41.68 -21.34 15.51
N ASP A 595 -42.35 -22.21 16.27
CA ASP A 595 -43.26 -21.85 17.38
C ASP A 595 -42.53 -21.91 18.74
N VAL A 596 -43.01 -21.15 19.72
CA VAL A 596 -42.33 -20.96 21.03
C VAL A 596 -43.33 -21.06 22.20
N GLU A 597 -43.00 -21.89 23.20
CA GLU A 597 -43.57 -21.84 24.56
C GLU A 597 -42.47 -22.03 25.63
N ASP A 598 -42.68 -21.45 26.81
CA ASP A 598 -41.89 -21.55 28.06
C ASP A 598 -40.37 -21.32 28.02
N GLY A 599 -39.98 -20.03 28.10
CA GLY A 599 -38.90 -19.61 29.00
C GLY A 599 -37.44 -19.85 28.57
N GLY A 600 -37.18 -20.42 27.39
CA GLY A 600 -35.81 -20.49 26.86
C GLY A 600 -35.69 -21.07 25.46
N ILE A 601 -35.06 -20.31 24.54
CA ILE A 601 -34.75 -20.77 23.18
C ILE A 601 -33.65 -21.84 23.26
N ARG A 602 -33.91 -23.04 22.71
CA ARG A 602 -32.89 -24.06 22.43
C ARG A 602 -32.84 -24.34 20.93
N LEU A 603 -31.75 -23.91 20.29
CA LEU A 603 -31.45 -24.30 18.91
C LEU A 603 -31.09 -25.80 18.84
N PRO A 604 -31.48 -26.53 17.78
CA PRO A 604 -31.09 -27.92 17.59
C PRO A 604 -29.58 -28.04 17.29
N ALA A 605 -28.93 -29.04 17.88
CA ALA A 605 -27.47 -29.13 18.02
C ALA A 605 -26.67 -29.51 16.75
N ASN A 606 -27.15 -29.19 15.55
CA ASN A 606 -26.53 -29.54 14.26
C ASN A 606 -26.30 -28.32 13.33
N ALA A 607 -26.00 -27.15 13.90
CA ALA A 607 -25.56 -25.97 13.14
C ALA A 607 -24.03 -25.84 13.20
N VAL A 608 -23.32 -26.64 12.41
CA VAL A 608 -21.86 -26.54 12.23
C VAL A 608 -21.57 -25.73 10.97
N THR A 609 -20.96 -24.56 11.20
CA THR A 609 -20.11 -23.74 10.30
C THR A 609 -20.26 -23.91 8.78
N ALA A 610 -20.65 -22.82 8.10
CA ALA A 610 -20.25 -22.55 6.72
C ALA A 610 -19.34 -21.32 6.71
N SER A 611 -18.07 -21.51 6.34
CA SER A 611 -17.08 -20.46 6.10
C SER A 611 -16.94 -20.19 4.61
N ALA A 612 -16.66 -18.94 4.24
CA ALA A 612 -16.05 -18.51 2.97
C ALA A 612 -16.70 -18.96 1.65
N ASN A 613 -17.37 -18.00 0.99
CA ASN A 613 -16.89 -17.41 -0.28
C ASN A 613 -17.56 -16.06 -0.50
#